data_AF-A0A813FW14-F1
#
_entry.id   AF-A0A813FW14-F1
#
_cell.length_a   1.000
_cell.length_b   1.000
_cell.length_c   1.000
_cell.angle_alpha   90.00
_cell.angle_beta   90.00
_cell.angle_gamma   90.00
#
_symmetry.space_group_name_H-M   'P 1'
#
loop_
_entity.id
_entity.type
_entity.pdbx_description
1 polymer ?
#
loop_
_entity_poly.entity_id
_entity_poly.type
_entity_poly.pdbx_seq_one_letter_code
_entity_poly.pdbx_strand_id
1 'polypeptide(L)'
;MGTCASTEKQDDAAGEDLQVVQVIEEVKRVPIPRIWILPEGRKLTVMMFGMTGAGKSSLGNLIADTAHFAAGDDTSSITNLDSIMKYEAEDSSLTVLDTIGLGDTEINQEKVVASIRDVALSAPNGVDMLMYVMRNARITDDAIARLIYVTEYLWGDESLMNLYIVVTCAARYANSKKEAHDWIMRQVEINWRFKHIFTLVGKNPNRFIFIDNPDLDSGEPEVEERRENSYNTVFKTFCKHPKDAVAPFTQASMKHVQEATKDERKALDEKRQEVTRIKNEIAKTQPVKKGKKGKAVQEVEEVAPAKSAEDAKLDQYLQKAKADMILAHQAMANKLELVKSDKGFQEQALQQAQTATARFEKDFKGEGKPGEDAEKAQAARRMMGALSKSLWGSGTAKTHKKVDAKAASMTDPIAVSKEQANKEIDNILAKIRQGTKDSPSELFAQLGGWNGAGALSPMVFAKFLLTSAPGMPPQYVGKLWWLADTNVDGQIDVQEFKDFFANHVNKK
;
A
#
# COMPACT_ATOMS: atom_id res chain seq x y z
N MET A 1 -29.14 -65.34 52.52
CA MET A 1 -28.27 -65.97 53.53
C MET A 1 -26.87 -66.09 52.95
N GLY A 2 -25.83 -65.76 53.72
CA GLY A 2 -24.47 -66.20 53.41
C GLY A 2 -23.52 -65.14 52.85
N THR A 3 -22.91 -64.41 53.77
CA THR A 3 -21.58 -63.78 53.69
C THR A 3 -20.48 -64.74 53.19
N CYS A 4 -19.44 -64.26 52.49
CA CYS A 4 -18.11 -63.99 53.07
C CYS A 4 -17.03 -63.75 52.00
N ALA A 5 -15.99 -63.04 52.46
CA ALA A 5 -14.88 -62.47 51.72
C ALA A 5 -13.84 -63.46 51.18
N SER A 6 -13.06 -63.02 50.20
CA SER A 6 -11.60 -63.18 50.22
C SER A 6 -10.93 -62.15 49.31
N THR A 7 -9.98 -61.46 49.90
CA THR A 7 -8.95 -60.58 49.33
C THR A 7 -7.92 -61.38 48.55
N GLU A 8 -7.43 -60.88 47.41
CA GLU A 8 -5.99 -60.91 47.08
C GLU A 8 -5.66 -59.97 45.92
N LYS A 9 -4.47 -59.37 46.02
CA LYS A 9 -3.92 -58.27 45.24
C LYS A 9 -3.56 -58.68 43.81
N GLN A 10 -3.74 -57.77 42.86
CA GLN A 10 -2.73 -57.58 41.82
C GLN A 10 -2.72 -56.10 41.40
N ASP A 11 -1.54 -55.51 41.58
CA ASP A 11 -1.18 -54.18 41.13
C ASP A 11 -1.24 -54.13 39.60
N ASP A 12 -1.90 -53.11 39.04
CA ASP A 12 -1.57 -52.63 37.69
C ASP A 12 -1.61 -51.11 37.70
N ALA A 13 -0.40 -50.55 37.61
CA ALA A 13 -0.09 -49.14 37.46
C ALA A 13 -0.63 -48.63 36.10
N ALA A 14 -1.86 -48.11 36.11
CA ALA A 14 -2.48 -47.49 34.93
C ALA A 14 -3.25 -46.20 35.28
N GLY A 15 -2.92 -45.56 36.41
CA GLY A 15 -3.70 -44.44 36.97
C GLY A 15 -3.06 -43.05 36.89
N GLU A 16 -1.74 -42.95 36.68
CA GLU A 16 -1.05 -41.63 36.78
C GLU A 16 -0.55 -41.08 35.43
N ASP A 17 -0.45 -41.90 34.38
CA ASP A 17 0.00 -41.44 33.05
C ASP A 17 -1.12 -40.80 32.20
N LEU A 18 -2.39 -40.91 32.59
CA LEU A 18 -3.50 -40.30 31.83
C LEU A 18 -3.75 -38.83 32.17
N GLN A 19 -3.31 -38.33 33.33
CA GLN A 19 -3.49 -36.92 33.71
C GLN A 19 -2.38 -36.01 33.22
N VAL A 20 -1.17 -36.53 32.94
CA VAL A 20 -0.07 -35.73 32.40
C VAL A 20 -0.21 -35.49 30.90
N VAL A 21 -0.94 -36.36 30.18
CA VAL A 21 -1.19 -36.18 28.73
C VAL A 21 -2.32 -35.16 28.47
N GLN A 22 -3.32 -35.07 29.35
CA GLN A 22 -4.42 -34.09 29.19
C GLN A 22 -4.04 -32.65 29.54
N VAL A 23 -3.01 -32.42 30.37
CA VAL A 23 -2.53 -31.05 30.69
C VAL A 23 -1.59 -30.50 29.61
N ILE A 24 -1.11 -31.32 28.66
CA ILE A 24 -0.23 -30.89 27.57
C ILE A 24 -1.04 -30.51 26.30
N GLU A 25 -2.31 -30.91 26.17
CA GLU A 25 -3.18 -30.50 25.05
C GLU A 25 -3.96 -29.19 25.28
N GLU A 26 -3.94 -28.63 26.50
CA GLU A 26 -4.63 -27.37 26.83
C GLU A 26 -3.70 -26.16 26.98
N VAL A 27 -2.43 -26.26 26.58
CA VAL A 27 -1.73 -25.06 26.11
C VAL A 27 -2.26 -24.80 24.71
N LYS A 28 -3.46 -24.19 24.62
CA LYS A 28 -3.82 -23.35 23.48
C LYS A 28 -2.57 -22.53 23.22
N ARG A 29 -1.86 -22.80 22.12
CA ARG A 29 -0.77 -21.97 21.65
C ARG A 29 -1.36 -20.59 21.62
N VAL A 30 -1.07 -19.76 22.63
CA VAL A 30 -1.35 -18.34 22.54
C VAL A 30 -0.57 -17.95 21.29
N PRO A 31 -1.24 -17.59 20.18
CA PRO A 31 -0.52 -17.22 18.98
C PRO A 31 0.37 -16.08 19.44
N ILE A 32 1.68 -16.28 19.34
CA ILE A 32 2.60 -15.17 19.56
C ILE A 32 2.14 -14.13 18.53
N PRO A 33 1.67 -12.94 18.95
CA PRO A 33 1.16 -11.96 18.00
C PRO A 33 2.25 -11.73 16.95
N ARG A 34 1.87 -11.86 15.67
CA ARG A 34 2.76 -11.67 14.55
C ARG A 34 3.09 -10.17 14.49
N ILE A 35 4.24 -9.81 15.03
CA ILE A 35 4.71 -8.44 14.96
C ILE A 35 5.28 -8.19 13.56
N TRP A 36 4.78 -7.17 12.88
CA TRP A 36 5.41 -6.66 11.66
C TRP A 36 6.72 -6.01 12.00
N ILE A 37 7.82 -6.71 11.75
CA ILE A 37 9.17 -6.16 11.87
C ILE A 37 9.72 -6.03 10.45
N LEU A 38 9.46 -4.88 9.83
CA LEU A 38 10.15 -4.54 8.58
C LEU A 38 11.64 -4.31 8.87
N PRO A 39 12.53 -4.43 7.86
CA PRO A 39 13.94 -4.12 8.04
C PRO A 39 14.17 -2.75 8.71
N GLU A 40 15.16 -2.66 9.59
CA GLU A 40 15.40 -1.45 10.39
C GLU A 40 15.47 -0.18 9.52
N GLY A 41 14.79 0.87 9.97
CA GLY A 41 14.71 2.15 9.26
C GLY A 41 13.71 2.18 8.10
N ARG A 42 13.05 1.06 7.79
CA ARG A 42 12.08 0.97 6.68
C ARG A 42 10.65 1.16 7.19
N LYS A 43 10.18 2.42 7.12
CA LYS A 43 8.76 2.75 7.35
C LYS A 43 7.95 2.53 6.08
N LEU A 44 6.71 2.09 6.16
CA LEU A 44 5.85 1.86 4.99
C LEU A 44 4.42 2.33 5.28
N THR A 45 3.84 3.11 4.37
CA THR A 45 2.42 3.49 4.38
C THR A 45 1.73 2.76 3.22
N VAL A 46 0.82 1.85 3.56
CA VAL A 46 0.07 1.04 2.60
C VAL A 46 -1.39 1.49 2.63
N MET A 47 -1.98 1.74 1.46
CA MET A 47 -3.40 2.07 1.35
C MET A 47 -4.12 1.02 0.52
N MET A 48 -5.18 0.44 1.07
CA MET A 48 -6.04 -0.54 0.42
C MET A 48 -7.31 0.11 -0.08
N PHE A 49 -7.64 -0.13 -1.35
CA PHE A 49 -8.86 0.37 -1.99
C PHE A 49 -9.42 -0.69 -2.94
N GLY A 50 -10.69 -0.61 -3.30
CA GLY A 50 -11.37 -1.65 -4.07
C GLY A 50 -12.87 -1.66 -3.80
N MET A 51 -13.59 -2.60 -4.42
CA MET A 51 -15.05 -2.73 -4.27
C MET A 51 -15.46 -3.23 -2.88
N THR A 52 -16.71 -2.94 -2.49
CA THR A 52 -17.30 -3.49 -1.26
C THR A 52 -17.29 -5.01 -1.32
N GLY A 53 -16.93 -5.64 -0.21
CA GLY A 53 -16.85 -7.09 -0.12
C GLY A 53 -15.64 -7.70 -0.84
N ALA A 54 -14.69 -6.90 -1.35
CA ALA A 54 -13.47 -7.41 -1.95
C ALA A 54 -12.50 -8.06 -0.94
N GLY A 55 -12.72 -7.84 0.36
CA GLY A 55 -11.88 -8.36 1.44
C GLY A 55 -10.79 -7.39 1.92
N LYS A 56 -10.96 -6.07 1.72
CA LYS A 56 -10.01 -5.04 2.18
C LYS A 56 -9.79 -5.08 3.69
N SER A 57 -10.87 -5.00 4.47
CA SER A 57 -10.81 -5.03 5.93
C SER A 57 -10.33 -6.39 6.45
N SER A 58 -10.73 -7.50 5.80
CA SER A 58 -10.21 -8.83 6.11
C SER A 58 -8.70 -8.94 5.88
N LEU A 59 -8.18 -8.37 4.78
CA LEU A 59 -6.75 -8.25 4.52
C LEU A 59 -6.08 -7.31 5.54
N GLY A 60 -6.73 -6.21 5.89
CA GLY A 60 -6.29 -5.31 6.95
C GLY A 60 -6.12 -6.04 8.28
N ASN A 61 -7.05 -6.91 8.65
CA ASN A 61 -6.99 -7.72 9.87
C ASN A 61 -5.93 -8.81 9.79
N LEU A 62 -5.75 -9.43 8.60
CA LEU A 62 -4.65 -10.34 8.37
C LEU A 62 -3.30 -9.64 8.57
N ILE A 63 -3.18 -8.40 8.10
CA ILE A 63 -1.98 -7.59 8.33
C ILE A 63 -1.91 -7.18 9.79
N ALA A 64 -2.93 -6.62 10.41
CA ALA A 64 -2.87 -6.19 11.81
C ALA A 64 -2.71 -7.36 12.81
N ASP A 65 -2.83 -8.62 12.36
CA ASP A 65 -2.87 -9.85 13.14
C ASP A 65 -3.87 -9.79 14.32
N THR A 66 -4.89 -8.94 14.16
CA THR A 66 -5.91 -8.62 15.14
C THR A 66 -7.18 -8.19 14.40
N ALA A 67 -8.34 -8.33 15.04
CA ALA A 67 -9.62 -7.84 14.51
C ALA A 67 -9.73 -6.31 14.67
N HIS A 68 -8.77 -5.57 14.12
CA HIS A 68 -8.66 -4.13 14.30
C HIS A 68 -9.56 -3.33 13.38
N PHE A 69 -9.68 -3.78 12.13
CA PHE A 69 -10.69 -3.31 11.21
C PHE A 69 -11.94 -4.12 11.50
N ALA A 70 -12.98 -3.46 12.02
CA ALA A 70 -14.30 -4.04 12.16
C ALA A 70 -14.70 -4.72 10.83
N ALA A 71 -14.63 -6.06 10.78
CA ALA A 71 -15.31 -6.83 9.75
C ALA A 71 -16.83 -6.90 10.03
N GLY A 72 -17.24 -6.34 11.18
CA GLY A 72 -18.57 -5.96 11.64
C GLY A 72 -18.40 -5.00 12.83
N ASP A 73 -19.37 -4.08 12.99
CA ASP A 73 -19.38 -2.92 13.90
C ASP A 73 -18.79 -3.17 15.31
N ASP A 74 -17.55 -2.72 15.55
CA ASP A 74 -17.13 -2.06 16.81
C ASP A 74 -15.65 -1.65 16.77
N THR A 75 -15.35 -0.45 17.27
CA THR A 75 -14.03 0.21 17.17
C THR A 75 -13.43 0.50 18.53
N SER A 76 -12.13 0.25 18.71
CA SER A 76 -11.35 0.95 19.73
C SER A 76 -10.09 1.60 19.14
N SER A 77 -9.92 2.88 19.51
CA SER A 77 -8.81 3.79 19.20
C SER A 77 -8.47 4.05 17.74
N ILE A 78 -9.32 4.80 17.03
CA ILE A 78 -9.00 5.33 15.70
C ILE A 78 -9.38 6.81 15.67
N THR A 79 -8.50 7.65 15.10
CA THR A 79 -8.89 8.93 14.54
C THR A 79 -9.75 8.62 13.30
N ASN A 80 -11.02 8.25 13.51
CA ASN A 80 -11.95 7.90 12.45
C ASN A 80 -12.18 9.14 11.59
N LEU A 81 -11.51 9.21 10.44
CA LEU A 81 -11.96 10.09 9.37
C LEU A 81 -13.04 9.33 8.60
N ASP A 82 -14.08 10.03 8.16
CA ASP A 82 -15.34 9.44 7.68
C ASP A 82 -15.14 8.39 6.57
N SER A 83 -14.00 8.41 5.87
CA SER A 83 -13.69 7.48 4.79
C SER A 83 -12.45 6.57 4.98
N ILE A 84 -11.74 6.62 6.12
CA ILE A 84 -10.50 5.84 6.33
C ILE A 84 -10.40 5.26 7.75
N MET A 85 -10.07 3.96 7.80
CA MET A 85 -9.58 3.29 9.00
C MET A 85 -8.06 3.17 8.95
N LYS A 86 -7.37 3.51 10.04
CA LYS A 86 -5.90 3.49 10.11
C LYS A 86 -5.44 2.50 11.18
N TYR A 87 -4.52 1.62 10.80
CA TYR A 87 -3.69 0.81 11.68
C TYR A 87 -2.24 1.32 11.65
N GLU A 88 -1.58 1.34 12.79
CA GLU A 88 -0.14 1.61 12.90
C GLU A 88 0.50 0.49 13.75
N ALA A 89 1.53 -0.16 13.22
CA ALA A 89 2.27 -1.18 13.94
C ALA A 89 2.94 -0.59 15.19
N GLU A 90 3.18 -1.42 16.21
CA GLU A 90 3.73 -0.97 17.50
C GLU A 90 5.11 -0.31 17.38
N ASP A 91 5.93 -0.79 16.45
CA ASP A 91 7.24 -0.21 16.13
C ASP A 91 7.15 0.95 15.12
N SER A 92 5.94 1.26 14.65
CA SER A 92 5.62 2.27 13.64
C SER A 92 6.36 2.08 12.31
N SER A 93 6.79 0.85 12.03
CA SER A 93 7.38 0.48 10.74
C SER A 93 6.32 0.38 9.63
N LEU A 94 5.06 0.11 9.99
CA LEU A 94 3.97 -0.05 9.04
C LEU A 94 2.75 0.79 9.46
N THR A 95 2.19 1.52 8.50
CA THR A 95 0.87 2.14 8.56
C THR A 95 0.00 1.54 7.47
N VAL A 96 -1.19 1.05 7.82
CA VAL A 96 -2.18 0.52 6.88
C VAL A 96 -3.43 1.39 6.90
N LEU A 97 -3.86 1.84 5.73
CA LEU A 97 -5.06 2.63 5.53
C LEU A 97 -6.08 1.80 4.76
N ASP A 98 -7.21 1.48 5.38
CA ASP A 98 -8.35 0.85 4.71
C ASP A 98 -9.35 1.93 4.29
N THR A 99 -9.59 2.07 2.99
CA THR A 99 -10.46 3.13 2.46
C THR A 99 -11.89 2.62 2.29
N ILE A 100 -12.82 3.25 3.01
CA ILE A 100 -14.27 2.95 2.95
C ILE A 100 -14.92 3.68 1.76
N GLY A 101 -14.29 4.72 1.20
CA GLY A 101 -14.96 5.65 0.26
C GLY A 101 -14.67 5.52 -1.24
N LEU A 102 -13.53 4.95 -1.64
CA LEU A 102 -13.02 5.09 -3.01
C LEU A 102 -13.58 4.06 -4.01
N GLY A 103 -14.05 2.91 -3.54
CA GLY A 103 -14.59 1.85 -4.41
C GLY A 103 -15.88 1.20 -3.90
N ASP A 104 -16.37 1.55 -2.71
CA ASP A 104 -17.35 0.72 -1.97
C ASP A 104 -18.82 1.06 -2.21
N THR A 105 -19.18 2.34 -2.35
CA THR A 105 -20.59 2.78 -2.39
C THR A 105 -20.85 3.72 -3.57
N GLU A 106 -22.09 4.17 -3.78
CA GLU A 106 -22.39 5.19 -4.81
C GLU A 106 -21.43 6.37 -4.65
N ILE A 107 -20.54 6.55 -5.63
CA ILE A 107 -19.55 7.63 -5.67
C ILE A 107 -20.31 8.89 -6.08
N ASN A 108 -20.57 9.76 -5.11
CA ASN A 108 -20.99 11.13 -5.36
C ASN A 108 -19.80 12.08 -5.14
N GLN A 109 -19.93 13.31 -5.61
CA GLN A 109 -18.85 14.28 -5.56
C GLN A 109 -18.39 14.54 -4.12
N GLU A 110 -19.31 14.58 -3.16
CA GLU A 110 -19.02 14.85 -1.75
C GLU A 110 -18.10 13.79 -1.15
N LYS A 111 -18.36 12.49 -1.44
CA LYS A 111 -17.51 11.38 -0.98
C LYS A 111 -16.13 11.39 -1.63
N VAL A 112 -16.03 11.78 -2.90
CA VAL A 112 -14.72 11.94 -3.56
C VAL A 112 -13.91 13.02 -2.85
N VAL A 113 -14.53 14.17 -2.56
CA VAL A 113 -13.86 15.28 -1.84
C VAL A 113 -13.44 14.85 -0.43
N ALA A 114 -14.33 14.18 0.31
CA ALA A 114 -14.02 13.64 1.63
C ALA A 114 -12.83 12.68 1.56
N SER A 115 -12.83 11.76 0.59
CA SER A 115 -11.72 10.83 0.42
C SER A 115 -10.39 11.51 0.11
N ILE A 116 -10.36 12.50 -0.80
CA ILE A 116 -9.12 13.25 -1.09
C ILE A 116 -8.56 13.87 0.21
N ARG A 117 -9.43 14.47 1.02
CA ARG A 117 -9.05 15.10 2.29
C ARG A 117 -8.54 14.07 3.29
N ASP A 118 -9.30 13.00 3.49
CA ASP A 118 -9.01 12.01 4.50
C ASP A 118 -7.72 11.25 4.20
N VAL A 119 -7.47 10.90 2.93
CA VAL A 119 -6.19 10.28 2.54
C VAL A 119 -5.05 11.26 2.77
N ALA A 120 -5.23 12.54 2.43
CA ALA A 120 -4.19 13.55 2.63
C ALA A 120 -3.82 13.74 4.10
N LEU A 121 -4.80 13.72 5.00
CA LEU A 121 -4.60 13.85 6.44
C LEU A 121 -4.05 12.55 7.08
N SER A 122 -4.44 11.39 6.55
CA SER A 122 -4.03 10.07 7.08
C SER A 122 -2.64 9.64 6.62
N ALA A 123 -2.22 10.09 5.44
CA ALA A 123 -0.92 9.78 4.84
C ALA A 123 -0.09 11.06 4.64
N PRO A 124 0.30 11.78 5.70
CA PRO A 124 1.00 13.05 5.58
C PRO A 124 2.43 12.90 5.04
N ASN A 125 2.93 11.67 4.86
CA ASN A 125 4.20 11.37 4.17
C ASN A 125 4.00 10.82 2.75
N GLY A 126 2.77 10.76 2.26
CA GLY A 126 2.39 10.05 1.04
C GLY A 126 2.16 8.55 1.29
N VAL A 127 1.82 7.83 0.23
CA VAL A 127 1.48 6.40 0.27
C VAL A 127 2.55 5.61 -0.49
N ASP A 128 3.27 4.72 0.20
CA ASP A 128 4.31 3.90 -0.42
C ASP A 128 3.72 2.82 -1.34
N MET A 129 2.62 2.19 -0.92
CA MET A 129 1.95 1.14 -1.70
C MET A 129 0.44 1.37 -1.78
N LEU A 130 -0.09 1.41 -3.00
CA LEU A 130 -1.51 1.41 -3.30
C LEU A 130 -1.91 -0.03 -3.64
N MET A 131 -2.78 -0.64 -2.83
CA MET A 131 -3.24 -2.01 -3.02
C MET A 131 -4.69 -2.02 -3.49
N TYR A 132 -4.90 -2.29 -4.77
CA TYR A 132 -6.23 -2.55 -5.31
C TYR A 132 -6.65 -3.97 -4.95
N VAL A 133 -7.59 -4.10 -4.03
CA VAL A 133 -8.10 -5.39 -3.57
C VAL A 133 -9.31 -5.78 -4.42
N MET A 134 -9.23 -6.95 -5.03
CA MET A 134 -10.30 -7.54 -5.83
C MET A 134 -10.47 -9.03 -5.50
N ARG A 135 -11.68 -9.55 -5.68
CA ARG A 135 -11.90 -11.00 -5.58
C ARG A 135 -11.46 -11.70 -6.86
N ASN A 136 -11.05 -12.95 -6.72
CA ASN A 136 -11.01 -13.91 -7.82
C ASN A 136 -12.44 -14.24 -8.29
N ALA A 137 -13.06 -13.28 -8.97
CA ALA A 137 -14.43 -13.32 -9.46
C ALA A 137 -14.56 -12.47 -10.73
N ARG A 138 -15.75 -12.47 -11.34
CA ARG A 138 -16.03 -11.64 -12.52
C ARG A 138 -15.84 -10.15 -12.20
N ILE A 139 -15.00 -9.48 -12.99
CA ILE A 139 -14.85 -8.01 -12.95
C ILE A 139 -16.09 -7.38 -13.60
N THR A 140 -16.76 -6.51 -12.86
CA THR A 140 -17.94 -5.78 -13.34
C THR A 140 -17.54 -4.47 -14.03
N ASP A 141 -18.46 -3.90 -14.81
CA ASP A 141 -18.26 -2.58 -15.44
C ASP A 141 -18.07 -1.47 -14.42
N ASP A 142 -18.84 -1.51 -13.33
CA ASP A 142 -18.73 -0.54 -12.26
C ASP A 142 -17.35 -0.63 -11.59
N ALA A 143 -16.87 -1.84 -11.31
CA ALA A 143 -15.56 -2.04 -10.68
C ALA A 143 -14.40 -1.51 -11.55
N ILE A 144 -14.40 -1.81 -12.86
CA ILE A 144 -13.34 -1.34 -13.75
C ILE A 144 -13.43 0.16 -14.01
N ALA A 145 -14.64 0.71 -14.16
CA ALA A 145 -14.84 2.15 -14.38
C ALA A 145 -14.37 2.96 -13.16
N ARG A 146 -14.63 2.48 -11.95
CA ARG A 146 -14.14 3.10 -10.70
C ARG A 146 -12.63 3.07 -10.61
N LEU A 147 -12.02 1.92 -10.92
CA LEU A 147 -10.56 1.81 -10.94
C LEU A 147 -9.96 2.81 -11.94
N ILE A 148 -10.47 2.85 -13.17
CA ILE A 148 -10.07 3.82 -14.21
C ILE A 148 -10.21 5.25 -13.69
N TYR A 149 -11.37 5.61 -13.13
CA TYR A 149 -11.61 6.95 -12.60
C TYR A 149 -10.57 7.32 -11.53
N VAL A 150 -10.35 6.43 -10.57
CA VAL A 150 -9.44 6.67 -9.46
C VAL A 150 -7.98 6.77 -9.94
N THR A 151 -7.51 5.85 -10.79
CA THR A 151 -6.10 5.80 -11.20
C THR A 151 -5.77 6.80 -12.30
N GLU A 152 -6.63 7.01 -13.30
CA GLU A 152 -6.30 7.85 -14.48
C GLU A 152 -6.75 9.31 -14.30
N TYR A 153 -7.79 9.58 -13.50
CA TYR A 153 -8.38 10.91 -13.40
C TYR A 153 -8.18 11.57 -12.04
N LEU A 154 -8.40 10.82 -10.95
CA LEU A 154 -8.30 11.35 -9.60
C LEU A 154 -6.85 11.44 -9.12
N TRP A 155 -6.09 10.35 -9.26
CA TRP A 155 -4.70 10.25 -8.82
C TRP A 155 -3.70 10.51 -9.95
N GLY A 156 -4.01 10.06 -11.16
CA GLY A 156 -3.13 10.15 -12.32
C GLY A 156 -2.07 9.06 -12.37
N ASP A 157 -1.34 9.03 -13.49
CA ASP A 157 -0.33 8.00 -13.81
C ASP A 157 0.79 7.91 -12.78
N GLU A 158 1.05 8.99 -12.02
CA GLU A 158 2.02 9.00 -10.93
C GLU A 158 1.70 7.95 -9.84
N SER A 159 0.44 7.54 -9.69
CA SER A 159 0.04 6.50 -8.74
C SER A 159 0.45 5.08 -9.15
N LEU A 160 0.64 4.84 -10.45
CA LEU A 160 0.81 3.48 -11.00
C LEU A 160 2.10 2.81 -10.53
N MET A 161 3.15 3.58 -10.23
CA MET A 161 4.42 3.06 -9.69
C MET A 161 4.27 2.43 -8.31
N ASN A 162 3.28 2.90 -7.54
CA ASN A 162 2.96 2.42 -6.21
C ASN A 162 1.84 1.37 -6.23
N LEU A 163 1.22 1.07 -7.39
CA LEU A 163 0.05 0.21 -7.51
C LEU A 163 0.41 -1.29 -7.52
N TYR A 164 -0.34 -2.05 -6.71
CA TYR A 164 -0.34 -3.50 -6.62
C TYR A 164 -1.77 -4.01 -6.67
N ILE A 165 -1.96 -5.21 -7.23
CA ILE A 165 -3.26 -5.88 -7.28
C ILE A 165 -3.27 -7.00 -6.26
N VAL A 166 -4.21 -6.99 -5.32
CA VAL A 166 -4.42 -8.10 -4.38
C VAL A 166 -5.65 -8.89 -4.82
N VAL A 167 -5.47 -10.18 -5.10
CA VAL A 167 -6.53 -11.08 -5.52
C VAL A 167 -6.91 -11.99 -4.35
N THR A 168 -8.09 -11.75 -3.80
CA THR A 168 -8.67 -12.51 -2.67
C THR A 168 -9.50 -13.70 -3.15
N CYS A 169 -9.87 -14.62 -2.25
CA CYS A 169 -10.54 -15.88 -2.60
C CYS A 169 -9.76 -16.69 -3.66
N ALA A 170 -8.43 -16.67 -3.58
CA ALA A 170 -7.54 -17.21 -4.59
C ALA A 170 -6.72 -18.41 -4.11
N ALA A 171 -7.29 -19.26 -3.25
CA ALA A 171 -6.66 -20.45 -2.65
C ALA A 171 -5.79 -21.24 -3.62
N ARG A 172 -6.33 -21.53 -4.81
CA ARG A 172 -5.62 -22.27 -5.87
C ARG A 172 -4.30 -21.62 -6.31
N TYR A 173 -4.24 -20.29 -6.34
CA TYR A 173 -3.12 -19.53 -6.89
C TYR A 173 -2.18 -19.00 -5.81
N ALA A 174 -2.63 -18.91 -4.55
CA ALA A 174 -1.86 -18.36 -3.43
C ALA A 174 -0.55 -19.14 -3.17
N ASN A 175 -0.56 -20.45 -3.40
CA ASN A 175 0.57 -21.33 -3.06
C ASN A 175 1.47 -21.68 -4.26
N SER A 176 1.14 -21.24 -5.48
CA SER A 176 1.89 -21.61 -6.69
C SER A 176 2.10 -20.41 -7.60
N LYS A 177 3.35 -19.90 -7.63
CA LYS A 177 3.73 -18.78 -8.51
C LYS A 177 3.48 -19.11 -9.99
N LYS A 178 3.69 -20.36 -10.41
CA LYS A 178 3.45 -20.79 -11.78
C LYS A 178 1.96 -20.76 -12.12
N GLU A 179 1.10 -21.34 -11.28
CA GLU A 179 -0.34 -21.34 -11.53
C GLU A 179 -0.93 -19.93 -11.48
N ALA A 180 -0.46 -19.09 -10.56
CA ALA A 180 -0.81 -17.67 -10.50
C ALA A 180 -0.45 -16.95 -11.80
N HIS A 181 0.77 -17.14 -12.29
CA HIS A 181 1.23 -16.55 -13.56
C HIS A 181 0.38 -17.03 -14.75
N ASP A 182 0.17 -18.35 -14.87
CA ASP A 182 -0.63 -18.94 -15.95
C ASP A 182 -2.09 -18.49 -15.89
N TRP A 183 -2.62 -18.23 -14.68
CA TRP A 183 -3.94 -17.63 -14.53
C TRP A 183 -3.98 -16.17 -15.00
N ILE A 184 -3.01 -15.34 -14.61
CA ILE A 184 -2.91 -13.94 -15.07
C ILE A 184 -2.92 -13.88 -16.59
N MET A 185 -2.04 -14.65 -17.25
CA MET A 185 -1.91 -14.60 -18.70
C MET A 185 -3.19 -15.02 -19.41
N ARG A 186 -3.86 -16.09 -18.93
CA ARG A 186 -5.18 -16.47 -19.44
C ARG A 186 -6.22 -15.37 -19.26
N GLN A 187 -6.26 -14.69 -18.11
CA GLN A 187 -7.21 -13.59 -17.90
C GLN A 187 -6.93 -12.39 -18.82
N VAL A 188 -5.65 -12.09 -19.09
CA VAL A 188 -5.24 -11.02 -20.01
C VAL A 188 -5.72 -11.30 -21.43
N GLU A 189 -5.67 -12.55 -21.88
CA GLU A 189 -6.11 -12.95 -23.23
C GLU A 189 -7.63 -12.86 -23.42
N ILE A 190 -8.41 -13.22 -22.39
CA ILE A 190 -9.86 -13.42 -22.54
C ILE A 190 -10.74 -12.29 -21.99
N ASN A 191 -10.16 -11.35 -21.21
CA ASN A 191 -10.93 -10.33 -20.51
C ASN A 191 -10.24 -8.97 -20.58
N TRP A 192 -10.79 -8.06 -21.40
CA TRP A 192 -10.26 -6.70 -21.55
C TRP A 192 -10.17 -5.93 -20.22
N ARG A 193 -11.10 -6.15 -19.27
CA ARG A 193 -11.08 -5.47 -17.96
C ARG A 193 -9.85 -5.92 -17.17
N PHE A 194 -9.53 -7.21 -17.22
CA PHE A 194 -8.34 -7.74 -16.57
C PHE A 194 -7.07 -7.30 -17.30
N LYS A 195 -7.06 -7.33 -18.64
CA LYS A 195 -5.97 -6.79 -19.46
C LYS A 195 -5.68 -5.31 -19.15
N HIS A 196 -6.72 -4.53 -18.89
CA HIS A 196 -6.58 -3.14 -18.46
C HIS A 196 -5.94 -3.05 -17.07
N ILE A 197 -6.41 -3.83 -16.08
CA ILE A 197 -5.77 -3.92 -14.75
C ILE A 197 -4.29 -4.33 -14.86
N PHE A 198 -3.98 -5.30 -15.72
CA PHE A 198 -2.62 -5.75 -15.97
C PHE A 198 -1.76 -4.62 -16.55
N THR A 199 -2.29 -3.85 -17.50
CA THR A 199 -1.66 -2.65 -18.07
C THR A 199 -1.37 -1.59 -17.00
N LEU A 200 -2.30 -1.33 -16.08
CA LEU A 200 -2.13 -0.33 -15.00
C LEU A 200 -0.92 -0.63 -14.09
N VAL A 201 -0.57 -1.90 -13.92
CA VAL A 201 0.63 -2.30 -13.16
C VAL A 201 1.85 -2.56 -14.05
N GLY A 202 1.84 -1.98 -15.25
CA GLY A 202 2.89 -2.13 -16.25
C GLY A 202 3.08 -3.58 -16.65
N LYS A 203 1.99 -4.34 -16.88
CA LYS A 203 1.99 -5.76 -17.29
C LYS A 203 2.99 -6.65 -16.52
N ASN A 204 3.18 -6.34 -15.24
CA ASN A 204 4.12 -7.05 -14.39
C ASN A 204 3.36 -8.03 -13.49
N PRO A 205 3.42 -9.34 -13.74
CA PRO A 205 2.71 -10.33 -12.92
C PRO A 205 3.21 -10.35 -11.46
N ASN A 206 4.42 -9.84 -11.16
CA ASN A 206 4.91 -9.74 -9.77
C ASN A 206 4.24 -8.59 -8.99
N ARG A 207 3.40 -7.77 -9.61
CA ARG A 207 2.55 -6.78 -8.95
C ARG A 207 1.21 -7.36 -8.49
N PHE A 208 0.94 -8.65 -8.79
CA PHE A 208 -0.23 -9.37 -8.29
C PHE A 208 0.13 -10.18 -7.05
N ILE A 209 -0.71 -10.07 -6.03
CA ILE A 209 -0.57 -10.72 -4.73
C ILE A 209 -1.81 -11.59 -4.54
N PHE A 210 -1.64 -12.91 -4.62
CA PHE A 210 -2.74 -13.85 -4.40
C PHE A 210 -2.80 -14.19 -2.93
N ILE A 211 -3.96 -14.02 -2.32
CA ILE A 211 -4.17 -14.34 -0.92
C ILE A 211 -5.38 -15.25 -0.75
N ASP A 212 -5.29 -16.01 0.32
CA ASP A 212 -6.30 -16.92 0.80
C ASP A 212 -6.44 -16.75 2.30
N ASN A 213 -7.46 -15.99 2.67
CA ASN A 213 -7.71 -15.56 4.05
C ASN A 213 -9.13 -15.97 4.45
N PRO A 214 -9.40 -17.28 4.60
CA PRO A 214 -10.70 -17.78 5.05
C PRO A 214 -10.97 -17.35 6.49
N ASP A 215 -12.24 -17.38 6.88
CA ASP A 215 -12.65 -17.15 8.26
C ASP A 215 -12.12 -18.28 9.16
N LEU A 216 -11.64 -17.94 10.37
CA LEU A 216 -11.20 -18.92 11.37
C LEU A 216 -12.31 -19.91 11.72
N ASP A 217 -13.55 -19.43 11.76
CA ASP A 217 -14.71 -20.23 12.16
C ASP A 217 -15.43 -20.88 10.97
N SER A 218 -14.84 -20.82 9.76
CA SER A 218 -15.43 -21.38 8.53
C SER A 218 -15.59 -22.91 8.55
N GLY A 219 -14.83 -23.61 9.40
CA GLY A 219 -14.72 -25.07 9.37
C GLY A 219 -13.97 -25.61 8.14
N GLU A 220 -13.36 -24.73 7.34
CA GLU A 220 -12.48 -25.14 6.25
C GLU A 220 -11.20 -25.79 6.81
N PRO A 221 -10.60 -26.78 6.11
CA PRO A 221 -9.34 -27.35 6.53
C PRO A 221 -8.18 -26.35 6.39
N GLU A 222 -7.17 -26.51 7.25
CA GLU A 222 -5.86 -25.82 7.16
C GLU A 222 -5.96 -24.28 7.13
N VAL A 223 -6.98 -23.72 7.77
CA VAL A 223 -7.26 -22.27 7.77
C VAL A 223 -6.07 -21.47 8.30
N GLU A 224 -5.46 -21.89 9.41
CA GLU A 224 -4.32 -21.20 10.01
C GLU A 224 -3.10 -21.19 9.07
N GLU A 225 -2.81 -22.31 8.42
CA GLU A 225 -1.69 -22.43 7.47
C GLU A 225 -1.93 -21.57 6.22
N ARG A 226 -3.14 -21.58 5.68
CA ARG A 226 -3.52 -20.75 4.52
C ARG A 226 -3.42 -19.26 4.82
N ARG A 227 -3.90 -18.84 6.00
CA ARG A 227 -3.75 -17.46 6.49
C ARG A 227 -2.29 -17.11 6.72
N GLU A 228 -1.49 -18.03 7.26
CA GLU A 228 -0.05 -17.85 7.44
C GLU A 228 0.68 -17.65 6.11
N ASN A 229 0.38 -18.46 5.10
CA ASN A 229 0.95 -18.32 3.76
C ASN A 229 0.59 -16.98 3.13
N SER A 230 -0.65 -16.53 3.31
CA SER A 230 -1.10 -15.20 2.87
C SER A 230 -0.36 -14.07 3.58
N TYR A 231 -0.25 -14.14 4.91
CA TYR A 231 0.52 -13.20 5.72
C TYR A 231 1.97 -13.11 5.23
N ASN A 232 2.63 -14.26 5.08
CA ASN A 232 4.02 -14.35 4.64
C ASN A 232 4.21 -13.79 3.22
N THR A 233 3.22 -13.96 2.34
CA THR A 233 3.25 -13.43 0.98
C THR A 233 3.15 -11.90 0.97
N VAL A 234 2.23 -11.34 1.75
CA VAL A 234 2.10 -9.88 1.92
C VAL A 234 3.37 -9.31 2.55
N PHE A 235 3.89 -9.97 3.60
CA PHE A 235 5.12 -9.56 4.28
C PHE A 235 6.33 -9.50 3.35
N LYS A 236 6.54 -10.57 2.57
CA LYS A 236 7.61 -10.60 1.56
C LYS A 236 7.43 -9.49 0.53
N THR A 237 6.20 -9.13 0.18
CA THR A 237 5.91 -8.06 -0.77
C THR A 237 6.27 -6.69 -0.20
N PHE A 238 5.92 -6.41 1.06
CA PHE A 238 6.29 -5.16 1.75
C PHE A 238 7.81 -5.02 1.87
N CYS A 239 8.51 -6.09 2.27
CA CYS A 239 9.98 -6.10 2.36
C CYS A 239 10.66 -5.84 1.00
N LYS A 240 10.05 -6.31 -0.10
CA LYS A 240 10.59 -6.16 -1.46
C LYS A 240 10.16 -4.88 -2.17
N HIS A 241 9.18 -4.14 -1.63
CA HIS A 241 8.74 -2.90 -2.24
C HIS A 241 9.92 -1.92 -2.34
N PRO A 242 10.29 -1.40 -3.52
CA PRO A 242 11.54 -0.66 -3.73
C PRO A 242 11.42 0.81 -3.31
N LYS A 243 11.17 1.06 -2.01
CA LYS A 243 10.95 2.40 -1.44
C LYS A 243 12.05 3.43 -1.78
N ASP A 244 13.28 2.96 -1.96
CA ASP A 244 14.43 3.84 -2.26
C ASP A 244 14.46 4.30 -3.73
N ALA A 245 13.75 3.60 -4.62
CA ALA A 245 13.64 3.92 -6.05
C ALA A 245 12.27 4.47 -6.45
N VAL A 246 11.22 4.16 -5.67
CA VAL A 246 9.86 4.61 -5.91
C VAL A 246 9.45 5.50 -4.74
N ALA A 247 9.32 6.80 -5.00
CA ALA A 247 8.81 7.71 -3.99
C ALA A 247 7.37 7.36 -3.60
N PRO A 248 6.94 7.72 -2.37
CA PRO A 248 5.55 7.62 -1.98
C PRO A 248 4.65 8.40 -2.95
N PHE A 249 3.53 7.81 -3.33
CA PHE A 249 2.49 8.49 -4.08
C PHE A 249 2.02 9.73 -3.30
N THR A 250 1.97 10.86 -4.00
CA THR A 250 1.48 12.14 -3.45
C THR A 250 0.62 12.87 -4.47
N GLN A 251 -0.48 13.44 -4.00
CA GLN A 251 -1.33 14.37 -4.76
C GLN A 251 -1.28 15.79 -4.19
N ALA A 252 -1.90 16.75 -4.87
CA ALA A 252 -1.85 18.15 -4.48
C ALA A 252 -2.27 18.36 -3.01
N SER A 253 -3.40 17.77 -2.57
CA SER A 253 -3.84 17.88 -1.18
C SER A 253 -2.88 17.24 -0.18
N MET A 254 -2.20 16.15 -0.54
CA MET A 254 -1.15 15.55 0.30
C MET A 254 0.06 16.48 0.44
N LYS A 255 0.48 17.13 -0.66
CA LYS A 255 1.58 18.11 -0.64
C LYS A 255 1.26 19.33 0.22
N HIS A 256 0.00 19.78 0.22
CA HIS A 256 -0.47 20.81 1.13
C HIS A 256 -0.28 20.37 2.60
N VAL A 257 -0.80 19.20 2.96
CA VAL A 257 -0.65 18.66 4.33
C VAL A 257 0.83 18.48 4.69
N GLN A 258 1.65 18.00 3.76
CA GLN A 258 3.09 17.87 3.94
C GLN A 258 3.75 19.20 4.32
N GLU A 259 3.53 20.24 3.53
CA GLU A 259 4.13 21.54 3.82
C GLU A 259 3.61 22.10 5.14
N ALA A 260 2.30 22.02 5.36
CA ALA A 260 1.67 22.54 6.56
C ALA A 260 2.15 21.83 7.85
N THR A 261 2.48 20.53 7.79
CA THR A 261 2.89 19.71 8.94
C THR A 261 4.39 19.43 9.01
N LYS A 262 5.21 20.12 8.20
CA LYS A 262 6.64 19.80 8.03
C LYS A 262 7.42 19.80 9.34
N ASP A 263 7.21 20.79 10.19
CA ASP A 263 7.95 20.94 11.44
C ASP A 263 7.50 19.90 12.47
N GLU A 264 6.20 19.67 12.61
CA GLU A 264 5.65 18.66 13.53
C GLU A 264 6.06 17.24 13.11
N ARG A 265 6.09 16.95 11.80
CA ARG A 265 6.59 15.67 11.28
C ARG A 265 8.06 15.46 11.59
N LYS A 266 8.90 16.48 11.38
CA LYS A 266 10.33 16.43 11.69
C LYS A 266 10.56 16.17 13.18
N ALA A 267 9.88 16.92 14.04
CA ALA A 267 9.98 16.75 15.49
C ALA A 267 9.53 15.35 15.94
N LEU A 268 8.44 14.83 15.37
CA LEU A 268 7.95 13.49 15.67
C LEU A 268 8.95 12.42 15.21
N ASP A 269 9.54 12.55 14.02
CA ASP A 269 10.55 11.60 13.53
C ASP A 269 11.82 11.61 14.39
N GLU A 270 12.28 12.78 14.83
CA GLU A 270 13.41 12.90 15.77
C GLU A 270 13.13 12.18 17.09
N LYS A 271 11.93 12.36 17.67
CA LYS A 271 11.52 11.67 18.91
C LYS A 271 11.38 10.17 18.74
N ARG A 272 10.93 9.70 17.58
CA ARG A 272 10.89 8.26 17.26
C ARG A 272 12.30 7.68 17.16
N GLN A 273 13.22 8.36 16.48
CA GLN A 273 14.62 7.92 16.37
C GLN A 273 15.30 7.87 17.74
N GLU A 274 15.00 8.82 18.62
CA GLU A 274 15.48 8.83 20.02
C GLU A 274 15.02 7.57 20.78
N VAL A 275 13.73 7.23 20.72
CA VAL A 275 13.18 6.01 21.33
C VAL A 275 13.84 4.75 20.77
N THR A 276 13.99 4.64 19.44
CA THR A 276 14.63 3.49 18.81
C THR A 276 16.10 3.36 19.23
N ARG A 277 16.84 4.46 19.28
CA ARG A 277 18.24 4.46 19.72
C ARG A 277 18.37 3.92 21.15
N ILE A 278 17.54 4.40 22.07
CA ILE A 278 17.58 3.96 23.48
C ILE A 278 17.16 2.49 23.60
N LYS A 279 16.12 2.05 22.87
CA LYS A 279 15.74 0.63 22.82
C LYS A 279 16.90 -0.26 22.37
N ASN A 280 17.64 0.17 21.35
CA ASN A 280 18.80 -0.56 20.83
C ASN A 280 19.98 -0.57 21.82
N GLU A 281 20.18 0.49 22.60
CA GLU A 281 21.16 0.52 23.68
C GLU A 281 20.79 -0.47 24.80
N ILE A 282 19.53 -0.51 25.23
CA ILE A 282 19.03 -1.47 26.23
C ILE A 282 19.21 -2.91 25.74
N ALA A 283 18.89 -3.17 24.47
CA ALA A 283 19.05 -4.50 23.89
C ALA A 283 20.51 -4.97 23.86
N LYS A 284 21.49 -4.05 23.80
CA LYS A 284 22.92 -4.36 23.83
C LYS A 284 23.44 -4.64 25.24
N THR A 285 22.85 -4.07 26.29
CA THR A 285 23.28 -4.31 27.68
C THR A 285 22.68 -5.59 28.27
N GLN A 286 21.56 -6.08 27.72
CA GLN A 286 20.97 -7.35 28.14
C GLN A 286 21.68 -8.56 27.49
N PRO A 287 22.05 -9.60 28.27
CA PRO A 287 22.66 -10.80 27.70
C PRO A 287 21.65 -11.56 26.82
N VAL A 288 22.04 -11.85 25.58
CA VAL A 288 21.28 -12.72 24.67
C VAL A 288 21.17 -14.11 25.31
N LYS A 289 19.97 -14.53 25.72
CA LYS A 289 19.69 -15.92 26.12
C LYS A 289 19.94 -16.84 24.91
N LYS A 290 21.17 -17.33 24.74
CA LYS A 290 21.46 -18.44 23.82
C LYS A 290 20.74 -19.67 24.36
N GLY A 291 19.69 -20.12 23.67
CA GLY A 291 18.98 -21.34 24.01
C GLY A 291 19.94 -22.53 24.07
N LYS A 292 20.24 -23.02 25.27
CA LYS A 292 20.94 -24.29 25.46
C LYS A 292 19.94 -25.41 25.19
N LYS A 293 20.12 -26.15 24.08
CA LYS A 293 19.47 -27.44 23.91
C LYS A 293 20.06 -28.43 24.92
N GLY A 294 19.22 -28.90 25.83
CA GLY A 294 19.31 -30.20 26.48
C GLY A 294 20.45 -30.42 27.48
N LYS A 295 20.14 -30.31 28.77
CA LYS A 295 20.20 -31.43 29.74
C LYS A 295 19.62 -30.96 31.07
N ALA A 296 18.84 -31.85 31.69
CA ALA A 296 18.12 -31.64 32.93
C ALA A 296 19.04 -31.05 34.02
N VAL A 297 18.61 -29.92 34.60
CA VAL A 297 19.16 -29.37 35.84
C VAL A 297 17.97 -28.95 36.70
N GLN A 298 18.05 -29.33 37.96
CA GLN A 298 17.14 -29.03 39.07
C GLN A 298 16.66 -27.57 39.05
N GLU A 299 15.39 -27.39 39.41
CA GLU A 299 14.80 -26.09 39.74
C GLU A 299 15.61 -25.42 40.85
N VAL A 300 16.49 -24.51 40.44
CA VAL A 300 16.95 -23.42 41.29
C VAL A 300 16.05 -22.25 40.94
N GLU A 301 15.35 -21.67 41.92
CA GLU A 301 14.70 -20.37 41.76
C GLU A 301 15.73 -19.37 41.21
N GLU A 302 15.63 -19.09 39.92
CA GLU A 302 16.48 -18.12 39.23
C GLU A 302 15.99 -16.73 39.65
N VAL A 303 16.49 -16.25 40.80
CA VAL A 303 16.33 -14.85 41.21
C VAL A 303 16.91 -14.01 40.08
N ALA A 304 16.03 -13.28 39.36
CA ALA A 304 16.45 -12.38 38.31
C ALA A 304 17.55 -11.46 38.85
N PRO A 305 18.73 -11.35 38.19
CA PRO A 305 19.80 -10.51 38.69
C PRO A 305 19.27 -9.09 38.85
N ALA A 306 19.56 -8.47 40.00
CA ALA A 306 19.19 -7.08 40.25
C ALA A 306 19.72 -6.21 39.11
N LYS A 307 18.82 -5.50 38.41
CA LYS A 307 19.18 -4.57 37.32
C LYS A 307 20.26 -3.61 37.82
N SER A 308 21.30 -3.40 37.03
CA SER A 308 22.36 -2.47 37.42
C SER A 308 21.80 -1.04 37.53
N ALA A 309 22.48 -0.17 38.30
CA ALA A 309 22.09 1.24 38.39
C ALA A 309 22.15 1.95 37.02
N GLU A 310 22.96 1.45 36.07
CA GLU A 310 23.02 1.94 34.70
C GLU A 310 21.80 1.50 33.88
N ASP A 311 21.38 0.23 34.01
CA ASP A 311 20.16 -0.28 33.36
C ASP A 311 18.90 0.46 33.85
N ALA A 312 18.81 0.74 35.15
CA ALA A 312 17.71 1.50 35.74
C ALA A 312 17.65 2.95 35.20
N LYS A 313 18.80 3.59 34.98
CA LYS A 313 18.87 4.92 34.35
C LYS A 313 18.44 4.88 32.88
N LEU A 314 18.84 3.86 32.14
CA LEU A 314 18.49 3.72 30.73
C LEU A 314 16.99 3.44 30.53
N ASP A 315 16.39 2.65 31.42
CA ASP A 315 14.94 2.47 31.49
C ASP A 315 14.21 3.81 31.77
N GLN A 316 14.74 4.63 32.69
CA GLN A 316 14.18 5.96 32.98
C GLN A 316 14.27 6.89 31.75
N TYR A 317 15.38 6.87 31.02
CA TYR A 317 15.51 7.61 29.76
C TYR A 317 14.56 7.12 28.68
N LEU A 318 14.35 5.81 28.55
CA LEU A 318 13.38 5.26 27.61
C LEU A 318 11.96 5.74 27.94
N GLN A 319 11.57 5.75 29.21
CA GLN A 319 10.25 6.23 29.63
C GLN A 319 10.05 7.71 29.30
N LYS A 320 11.08 8.54 29.57
CA LYS A 320 11.05 9.96 29.19
C LYS A 320 10.95 10.16 27.68
N ALA A 321 11.75 9.44 26.89
CA ALA A 321 11.72 9.54 25.43
C ALA A 321 10.36 9.10 24.86
N LYS A 322 9.74 8.05 25.42
CA LYS A 322 8.37 7.64 25.07
C LYS A 322 7.35 8.73 25.40
N ALA A 323 7.44 9.38 26.55
CA ALA A 323 6.55 10.47 26.92
C ALA A 323 6.69 11.68 25.98
N ASP A 324 7.92 12.07 25.64
CA ASP A 324 8.19 13.13 24.65
C ASP A 324 7.63 12.78 23.27
N MET A 325 7.74 11.52 22.85
CA MET A 325 7.17 11.03 21.59
C MET A 325 5.64 11.13 21.59
N ILE A 326 4.98 10.82 22.72
CA ILE A 326 3.53 10.99 22.88
C ILE A 326 3.12 12.46 22.72
N LEU A 327 3.86 13.39 23.34
CA LEU A 327 3.61 14.83 23.18
C LEU A 327 3.78 15.29 21.73
N ALA A 328 4.82 14.80 21.03
CA ALA A 328 5.03 15.10 19.62
C ALA A 328 3.89 14.54 18.74
N HIS A 329 3.36 13.36 19.05
CA HIS A 329 2.17 12.80 18.41
C HIS A 329 0.94 13.69 18.60
N GLN A 330 0.72 14.20 19.82
CA GLN A 330 -0.39 15.11 20.11
C GLN A 330 -0.25 16.43 19.34
N ALA A 331 0.96 16.99 19.28
CA ALA A 331 1.22 18.20 18.50
C ALA A 331 0.92 17.99 17.00
N MET A 332 1.36 16.86 16.42
CA MET A 332 1.06 16.49 15.05
C MET A 332 -0.46 16.32 14.81
N ALA A 333 -1.17 15.67 15.73
CA ALA A 333 -2.62 15.49 15.63
C ALA A 333 -3.36 16.83 15.66
N ASN A 334 -3.00 17.73 16.58
CA ASN A 334 -3.57 19.08 16.66
C ASN A 334 -3.30 19.86 15.36
N LYS A 335 -2.11 19.73 14.79
CA LYS A 335 -1.77 20.38 13.53
C LYS A 335 -2.63 19.87 12.37
N LEU A 336 -2.84 18.56 12.28
CA LEU A 336 -3.71 17.96 11.27
C LEU A 336 -5.16 18.44 11.39
N GLU A 337 -5.69 18.64 12.61
CA GLU A 337 -7.02 19.21 12.82
C GLU A 337 -7.13 20.67 12.36
N LEU A 338 -6.05 21.47 12.53
CA LEU A 338 -5.98 22.82 11.96
C LEU A 338 -6.01 22.78 10.42
N VAL A 339 -5.23 21.89 9.81
CA VAL A 339 -5.21 21.72 8.35
C VAL A 339 -6.57 21.23 7.83
N LYS A 340 -7.23 20.31 8.53
CA LYS A 340 -8.57 19.83 8.20
C LYS A 340 -9.59 20.97 8.13
N SER A 341 -9.43 21.98 8.99
CA SER A 341 -10.28 23.17 9.08
C SER A 341 -9.85 24.30 8.15
N ASP A 342 -8.69 24.18 7.49
CA ASP A 342 -8.19 25.20 6.56
C ASP A 342 -9.06 25.30 5.30
N LYS A 343 -9.44 26.52 4.93
CA LYS A 343 -10.30 26.76 3.77
C LYS A 343 -9.57 26.46 2.45
N GLY A 344 -8.29 26.81 2.35
CA GLY A 344 -7.50 26.55 1.16
C GLY A 344 -7.37 25.05 0.89
N PHE A 345 -7.14 24.25 1.93
CA PHE A 345 -7.11 22.80 1.85
C PHE A 345 -8.47 22.21 1.40
N GLN A 346 -9.58 22.70 1.96
CA GLN A 346 -10.92 22.27 1.59
C GLN A 346 -11.26 22.62 0.13
N GLU A 347 -10.98 23.85 -0.30
CA GLU A 347 -11.20 24.31 -1.69
C GLU A 347 -10.33 23.54 -2.68
N GLN A 348 -9.08 23.26 -2.31
CA GLN A 348 -8.16 22.49 -3.15
C GLN A 348 -8.65 21.05 -3.36
N ALA A 349 -9.13 20.38 -2.32
CA ALA A 349 -9.70 19.04 -2.45
C ALA A 349 -10.97 19.04 -3.32
N LEU A 350 -11.81 20.07 -3.16
CA LEU A 350 -13.01 20.26 -3.99
C LEU A 350 -12.64 20.45 -5.46
N GLN A 351 -11.68 21.32 -5.76
CA GLN A 351 -11.23 21.60 -7.13
C GLN A 351 -10.61 20.36 -7.78
N GLN A 352 -9.80 19.60 -7.03
CA GLN A 352 -9.20 18.36 -7.52
C GLN A 352 -10.29 17.35 -7.91
N ALA A 353 -11.27 17.13 -7.03
CA ALA A 353 -12.39 16.24 -7.32
C ALA A 353 -13.20 16.72 -8.54
N GLN A 354 -13.54 18.01 -8.63
CA GLN A 354 -14.36 18.54 -9.72
C GLN A 354 -13.64 18.43 -11.07
N THR A 355 -12.33 18.68 -11.08
CA THR A 355 -11.50 18.57 -12.28
C THR A 355 -11.41 17.11 -12.75
N ALA A 356 -11.21 16.17 -11.83
CA ALA A 356 -11.18 14.74 -12.14
C ALA A 356 -12.52 14.27 -12.73
N THR A 357 -13.63 14.58 -12.05
CA THR A 357 -14.98 14.25 -12.52
C THR A 357 -15.24 14.85 -13.90
N ALA A 358 -15.04 16.16 -14.09
CA ALA A 358 -15.31 16.82 -15.36
C ALA A 358 -14.50 16.25 -16.53
N ARG A 359 -13.23 15.87 -16.30
CA ARG A 359 -12.40 15.20 -17.31
C ARG A 359 -12.95 13.83 -17.66
N PHE A 360 -13.28 13.02 -16.64
CA PHE A 360 -13.88 11.70 -16.84
C PHE A 360 -15.19 11.79 -17.61
N GLU A 361 -16.06 12.75 -17.26
CA GLU A 361 -17.31 12.99 -17.96
C GLU A 361 -17.08 13.32 -19.44
N LYS A 362 -16.14 14.22 -19.73
CA LYS A 362 -15.84 14.70 -21.07
C LYS A 362 -15.37 13.55 -21.98
N ASP A 363 -14.48 12.71 -21.48
CA ASP A 363 -13.85 11.65 -22.28
C ASP A 363 -14.84 10.52 -22.62
N PHE A 364 -15.93 10.37 -21.86
CA PHE A 364 -16.93 9.30 -22.04
C PHE A 364 -18.33 9.74 -22.51
N LYS A 365 -18.55 11.05 -22.75
CA LYS A 365 -19.82 11.63 -23.23
C LYS A 365 -20.09 11.52 -24.75
N GLY A 366 -19.13 11.10 -25.58
CA GLY A 366 -19.27 10.99 -27.05
C GLY A 366 -19.45 9.57 -27.58
N GLU A 367 -19.98 9.38 -28.80
CA GLU A 367 -20.04 8.08 -29.51
C GLU A 367 -18.61 7.60 -29.87
N GLY A 368 -18.22 6.43 -29.36
CA GLY A 368 -16.83 5.95 -29.39
C GLY A 368 -16.47 5.16 -30.66
N LYS A 369 -15.17 5.06 -30.93
CA LYS A 369 -14.57 4.21 -31.97
C LYS A 369 -14.74 2.72 -31.61
N PRO A 370 -14.82 1.79 -32.59
CA PRO A 370 -14.98 0.35 -32.31
C PRO A 370 -13.73 -0.25 -31.63
N GLY A 371 -13.94 -1.19 -30.70
CA GLY A 371 -12.86 -1.95 -30.03
C GLY A 371 -12.84 -1.83 -28.49
N GLU A 372 -11.68 -2.03 -27.87
CA GLU A 372 -11.45 -1.95 -26.41
C GLU A 372 -11.87 -0.59 -25.83
N ASP A 373 -11.66 0.49 -26.59
CA ASP A 373 -12.11 1.85 -26.24
C ASP A 373 -13.65 1.97 -26.11
N ALA A 374 -14.40 1.22 -26.93
CA ALA A 374 -15.87 1.20 -26.84
C ALA A 374 -16.35 0.48 -25.58
N GLU A 375 -15.70 -0.62 -25.19
CA GLU A 375 -16.05 -1.35 -23.97
C GLU A 375 -15.69 -0.54 -22.72
N LYS A 376 -14.52 0.11 -22.73
CA LYS A 376 -14.11 1.07 -21.69
C LYS A 376 -15.13 2.21 -21.56
N ALA A 377 -15.54 2.80 -22.68
CA ALA A 377 -16.56 3.85 -22.70
C ALA A 377 -17.93 3.38 -22.23
N GLN A 378 -18.35 2.17 -22.59
CA GLN A 378 -19.60 1.60 -22.12
C GLN A 378 -19.60 1.39 -20.59
N ALA A 379 -18.50 0.88 -20.03
CA ALA A 379 -18.34 0.72 -18.59
C ALA A 379 -18.40 2.07 -17.86
N ALA A 380 -17.67 3.07 -18.37
CA ALA A 380 -17.66 4.42 -17.80
C ALA A 380 -19.04 5.09 -17.83
N ARG A 381 -19.79 4.97 -18.94
CA ARG A 381 -21.15 5.53 -19.05
C ARG A 381 -22.13 4.94 -18.02
N ARG A 382 -21.96 3.68 -17.64
CA ARG A 382 -22.79 3.05 -16.58
C ARG A 382 -22.52 3.67 -15.20
N MET A 383 -21.26 4.04 -14.93
CA MET A 383 -20.86 4.70 -13.68
C MET A 383 -21.30 6.18 -13.62
N MET A 384 -21.28 6.88 -14.76
CA MET A 384 -21.60 8.31 -14.88
C MET A 384 -22.99 8.72 -14.34
N GLY A 385 -23.97 7.80 -14.34
CA GLY A 385 -25.28 8.05 -13.75
C GLY A 385 -25.26 8.32 -12.24
N ALA A 386 -24.23 7.84 -11.53
CA ALA A 386 -24.01 8.09 -10.10
C ALA A 386 -23.20 9.37 -9.84
N LEU A 387 -22.16 9.64 -10.65
CA LEU A 387 -21.31 10.84 -10.52
C LEU A 387 -22.04 12.15 -10.92
N SER A 388 -22.91 12.09 -11.94
CA SER A 388 -23.53 13.29 -12.53
C SER A 388 -24.71 13.86 -11.75
N LYS A 389 -25.36 13.08 -10.86
CA LYS A 389 -26.53 13.52 -10.08
C LYS A 389 -26.20 14.61 -9.05
N SER A 390 -24.93 14.90 -8.75
CA SER A 390 -24.54 15.94 -7.79
C SER A 390 -23.85 17.18 -8.39
N LEU A 391 -23.56 17.22 -9.69
CA LEU A 391 -23.13 18.47 -10.34
C LEU A 391 -24.28 19.49 -10.47
N TRP A 392 -25.52 19.01 -10.48
CA TRP A 392 -26.74 19.80 -10.59
C TRP A 392 -27.77 19.28 -9.59
N GLY A 393 -27.58 19.60 -8.32
CA GLY A 393 -28.58 19.30 -7.30
C GLY A 393 -29.96 19.85 -7.67
N SER A 394 -30.98 19.01 -7.52
CA SER A 394 -32.38 19.39 -7.52
C SER A 394 -32.63 20.40 -6.38
N GLY A 395 -32.53 21.68 -6.69
CA GLY A 395 -32.76 22.76 -5.74
C GLY A 395 -33.10 24.04 -6.51
N THR A 396 -34.39 24.28 -6.68
CA THR A 396 -35.04 25.56 -7.03
C THR A 396 -34.27 26.49 -7.98
N ALA A 397 -34.75 26.56 -9.22
CA ALA A 397 -34.44 27.62 -10.17
C ALA A 397 -34.69 29.02 -9.57
N LYS A 398 -33.66 29.67 -9.03
CA LYS A 398 -33.59 31.14 -8.90
C LYS A 398 -32.16 31.64 -9.08
N THR A 399 -31.93 32.20 -10.27
CA THR A 399 -31.05 33.36 -10.54
C THR A 399 -29.62 33.31 -10.01
N HIS A 400 -28.69 32.81 -10.83
CA HIS A 400 -27.35 33.39 -10.90
C HIS A 400 -27.02 33.77 -12.34
N LYS A 401 -26.79 35.07 -12.53
CA LYS A 401 -26.39 35.72 -13.79
C LYS A 401 -25.08 35.13 -14.30
N LYS A 402 -25.01 34.99 -15.64
CA LYS A 402 -23.83 34.88 -16.50
C LYS A 402 -22.50 35.14 -15.78
N VAL A 403 -21.72 34.08 -15.59
CA VAL A 403 -20.26 34.16 -15.53
C VAL A 403 -19.75 33.68 -16.89
N ASP A 404 -20.05 34.46 -17.92
CA ASP A 404 -19.36 34.40 -19.20
C ASP A 404 -18.56 35.69 -19.34
N ALA A 405 -17.31 35.57 -19.82
CA ALA A 405 -16.30 36.63 -19.97
C ALA A 405 -15.42 36.94 -18.73
N LYS A 406 -14.74 35.93 -18.18
CA LYS A 406 -13.39 36.12 -17.60
C LYS A 406 -12.45 34.90 -17.65
N ALA A 407 -12.82 33.85 -18.39
CA ALA A 407 -12.01 32.63 -18.53
C ALA A 407 -10.88 32.72 -19.59
N ALA A 408 -10.66 33.88 -20.21
CA ALA A 408 -9.74 34.02 -21.35
C ALA A 408 -8.35 34.62 -20.99
N SER A 409 -7.97 34.76 -19.72
CA SER A 409 -6.63 35.28 -19.38
C SER A 409 -5.97 34.69 -18.12
N MET A 410 -6.37 33.50 -17.68
CA MET A 410 -5.65 32.79 -16.64
C MET A 410 -5.02 31.56 -17.28
N THR A 411 -3.68 31.56 -17.36
CA THR A 411 -2.91 30.38 -17.71
C THR A 411 -3.29 29.25 -16.76
N ASP A 412 -3.76 28.14 -17.33
CA ASP A 412 -4.17 26.95 -16.59
C ASP A 412 -3.01 26.46 -15.69
N PRO A 413 -3.15 26.45 -14.35
CA PRO A 413 -2.08 26.04 -13.44
C PRO A 413 -1.57 24.63 -13.70
N ILE A 414 -2.43 23.76 -14.29
CA ILE A 414 -2.07 22.40 -14.71
C ILE A 414 -1.26 22.43 -16.02
N ALA A 415 -1.56 23.33 -16.94
CA ALA A 415 -0.76 23.51 -18.16
C ALA A 415 0.62 24.10 -17.83
N VAL A 416 0.67 25.08 -16.90
CA VAL A 416 1.93 25.65 -16.39
C VAL A 416 2.77 24.59 -15.66
N SER A 417 2.15 23.70 -14.87
CA SER A 417 2.88 22.62 -14.20
C SER A 417 3.34 21.53 -15.17
N LYS A 418 2.57 21.23 -16.23
CA LYS A 418 2.98 20.30 -17.30
C LYS A 418 4.14 20.83 -18.12
N GLU A 419 4.14 22.11 -18.50
CA GLU A 419 5.26 22.72 -19.21
C GLU A 419 6.53 22.77 -18.35
N GLN A 420 6.40 23.08 -17.06
CA GLN A 420 7.53 23.02 -16.12
C GLN A 420 8.06 21.59 -15.96
N ALA A 421 7.18 20.60 -15.80
CA ALA A 421 7.55 19.19 -15.71
C ALA A 421 8.23 18.69 -17.00
N ASN A 422 7.73 19.10 -18.17
CA ASN A 422 8.34 18.75 -19.46
C ASN A 422 9.74 19.36 -19.61
N LYS A 423 9.92 20.64 -19.23
CA LYS A 423 11.26 21.27 -19.20
C LYS A 423 12.21 20.56 -18.26
N GLU A 424 11.73 20.09 -17.12
CA GLU A 424 12.56 19.35 -16.17
C GLU A 424 12.92 17.96 -16.69
N ILE A 425 12.00 17.27 -17.37
CA ILE A 425 12.27 16.02 -18.11
C ILE A 425 13.31 16.26 -19.19
N ASP A 426 13.20 17.32 -20.00
CA ASP A 426 14.17 17.65 -21.05
C ASP A 426 15.58 17.90 -20.46
N ASN A 427 15.65 18.62 -19.33
CA ASN A 427 16.92 18.83 -18.61
C ASN A 427 17.51 17.52 -18.09
N ILE A 428 16.68 16.61 -17.58
CA ILE A 428 17.09 15.29 -17.12
C ILE A 428 17.62 14.46 -18.30
N LEU A 429 16.89 14.42 -19.42
CA LEU A 429 17.29 13.72 -20.64
C LEU A 429 18.63 14.27 -21.19
N ALA A 430 18.84 15.59 -21.13
CA ALA A 430 20.11 16.21 -21.50
C ALA A 430 21.27 15.77 -20.59
N LYS A 431 21.05 15.64 -19.27
CA LYS A 431 22.06 15.11 -18.34
C LYS A 431 22.39 13.64 -18.65
N ILE A 432 21.36 12.82 -18.89
CA ILE A 432 21.53 11.42 -19.30
C ILE A 432 22.39 11.37 -20.57
N ARG A 433 22.06 12.18 -21.59
CA ARG A 433 22.84 12.30 -22.82
C ARG A 433 24.31 12.67 -22.58
N GLN A 434 24.59 13.60 -21.67
CA GLN A 434 25.97 14.02 -21.34
C GLN A 434 26.75 12.95 -20.57
N GLY A 435 26.08 12.23 -19.68
CA GLY A 435 26.67 11.16 -18.86
C GLY A 435 26.89 9.85 -19.60
N THR A 436 26.23 9.66 -20.74
CA THR A 436 26.24 8.41 -21.50
C THR A 436 27.09 8.57 -22.77
N LYS A 437 28.23 7.85 -22.84
CA LYS A 437 29.14 7.89 -24.01
C LYS A 437 29.01 6.67 -24.91
N ASP A 438 28.50 5.58 -24.38
CA ASP A 438 28.34 4.31 -25.09
C ASP A 438 27.10 4.36 -26.01
N SER A 439 27.08 3.52 -27.05
CA SER A 439 25.86 3.37 -27.85
C SER A 439 24.73 2.76 -27.01
N PRO A 440 23.45 3.02 -27.33
CA PRO A 440 22.33 2.44 -26.57
C PRO A 440 22.39 0.91 -26.45
N SER A 441 22.88 0.21 -27.48
CA SER A 441 23.07 -1.25 -27.46
C SER A 441 24.15 -1.70 -26.47
N GLU A 442 25.29 -0.99 -26.41
CA GLU A 442 26.39 -1.32 -25.50
C GLU A 442 26.00 -1.04 -24.05
N LEU A 443 25.33 0.08 -23.81
CA LEU A 443 24.83 0.44 -22.50
C LEU A 443 23.76 -0.55 -22.01
N PHE A 444 22.83 -0.95 -22.88
CA PHE A 444 21.84 -1.97 -22.57
C PHE A 444 22.50 -3.27 -22.11
N ALA A 445 23.56 -3.70 -22.82
CA ALA A 445 24.37 -4.85 -22.45
C ALA A 445 25.09 -4.70 -21.10
N GLN A 446 25.68 -3.54 -20.83
CA GLN A 446 26.34 -3.25 -19.54
C GLN A 446 25.36 -3.25 -18.36
N LEU A 447 24.13 -2.79 -18.58
CA LEU A 447 23.05 -2.83 -17.59
C LEU A 447 22.52 -4.25 -17.34
N GLY A 448 23.05 -5.25 -18.06
CA GLY A 448 22.67 -6.65 -17.93
C GLY A 448 21.51 -7.07 -18.83
N GLY A 449 21.15 -6.27 -19.83
CA GLY A 449 20.21 -6.65 -20.88
C GLY A 449 20.91 -7.45 -21.98
N TRP A 450 20.42 -8.63 -22.33
CA TRP A 450 21.04 -9.50 -23.36
C TRP A 450 20.21 -9.52 -24.63
N ASN A 451 20.81 -9.87 -25.78
CA ASN A 451 20.05 -10.16 -27.01
C ASN A 451 19.22 -11.45 -26.80
N GLY A 452 17.95 -11.31 -26.41
CA GLY A 452 17.07 -12.39 -25.97
C GLY A 452 16.28 -12.01 -24.72
N ALA A 453 15.71 -13.00 -24.00
CA ALA A 453 14.76 -12.84 -22.87
C ALA A 453 15.27 -12.08 -21.61
N GLY A 454 16.32 -11.28 -21.70
CA GLY A 454 16.79 -10.41 -20.62
C GLY A 454 16.49 -8.94 -20.93
N ALA A 455 15.30 -8.48 -20.54
CA ALA A 455 14.93 -7.08 -20.59
C ALA A 455 15.35 -6.34 -19.31
N LEU A 456 15.44 -5.00 -19.37
CA LEU A 456 15.72 -4.21 -18.19
C LEU A 456 14.47 -4.19 -17.30
N SER A 457 14.65 -4.59 -16.04
CA SER A 457 13.62 -4.43 -15.03
C SER A 457 13.45 -2.94 -14.65
N PRO A 458 12.28 -2.55 -14.08
CA PRO A 458 12.06 -1.23 -13.49
C PRO A 458 13.19 -0.76 -12.59
N MET A 459 13.78 -1.68 -11.82
CA MET A 459 14.83 -1.37 -10.87
C MET A 459 16.18 -1.09 -11.56
N VAL A 460 16.52 -1.83 -12.61
CA VAL A 460 17.76 -1.64 -13.36
C VAL A 460 17.70 -0.33 -14.14
N PHE A 461 16.57 -0.06 -14.80
CA PHE A 461 16.37 1.19 -15.52
C PHE A 461 16.33 2.40 -14.58
N ALA A 462 15.62 2.32 -13.45
CA ALA A 462 15.63 3.37 -12.43
C ALA A 462 17.05 3.67 -11.91
N LYS A 463 17.84 2.63 -11.62
CA LYS A 463 19.23 2.79 -11.19
C LYS A 463 20.08 3.45 -12.27
N PHE A 464 19.91 3.07 -13.53
CA PHE A 464 20.55 3.71 -14.67
C PHE A 464 20.22 5.21 -14.72
N LEU A 465 18.94 5.57 -14.62
CA LEU A 465 18.49 6.96 -14.65
C LEU A 465 19.12 7.79 -13.51
N LEU A 466 19.06 7.28 -12.27
CA LEU A 466 19.60 7.96 -11.09
C LEU A 466 21.13 8.10 -11.12
N THR A 467 21.83 7.15 -11.73
CA THR A 467 23.29 7.20 -11.91
C THR A 467 23.68 8.19 -13.00
N SER A 468 22.93 8.22 -14.10
CA SER A 468 23.22 9.07 -15.26
C SER A 468 22.80 10.52 -15.07
N ALA A 469 21.83 10.78 -14.18
CA ALA A 469 21.42 12.12 -13.77
C ALA A 469 21.36 12.23 -12.24
N PRO A 470 22.51 12.39 -11.56
CA PRO A 470 22.56 12.55 -10.11
C PRO A 470 21.70 13.74 -9.65
N GLY A 471 20.91 13.52 -8.59
CA GLY A 471 19.97 14.52 -8.06
C GLY A 471 18.64 14.60 -8.81
N MET A 472 18.35 13.66 -9.73
CA MET A 472 17.02 13.53 -10.33
C MET A 472 15.97 13.31 -9.22
N PRO A 473 14.90 14.11 -9.17
CA PRO A 473 13.79 13.85 -8.25
C PRO A 473 13.11 12.51 -8.58
N PRO A 474 12.87 11.62 -7.60
CA PRO A 474 12.34 10.27 -7.84
C PRO A 474 11.01 10.22 -8.60
N GLN A 475 10.18 11.26 -8.51
CA GLN A 475 8.92 11.34 -9.25
C GLN A 475 9.07 11.31 -10.78
N TYR A 476 10.26 11.65 -11.31
CA TYR A 476 10.52 11.63 -12.76
C TYR A 476 11.00 10.27 -13.26
N VAL A 477 11.43 9.37 -12.38
CA VAL A 477 11.85 8.01 -12.73
C VAL A 477 10.69 7.24 -13.37
N GLY A 478 9.48 7.33 -12.78
CA GLY A 478 8.29 6.70 -13.34
C GLY A 478 7.90 7.26 -14.71
N LYS A 479 7.98 8.58 -14.90
CA LYS A 479 7.68 9.21 -16.20
C LYS A 479 8.64 8.75 -17.29
N LEU A 480 9.93 8.69 -16.98
CA LEU A 480 10.95 8.23 -17.92
C LEU A 480 10.85 6.72 -18.19
N TRP A 481 10.43 5.92 -17.20
CA TRP A 481 10.08 4.52 -17.39
C TRP A 481 8.98 4.36 -18.43
N TRP A 482 7.87 5.10 -18.28
CA TRP A 482 6.76 5.06 -19.23
C TRP A 482 7.10 5.55 -20.64
N LEU A 483 8.09 6.43 -20.78
CA LEU A 483 8.61 6.82 -22.09
C LEU A 483 9.45 5.73 -22.74
N ALA A 484 10.03 4.82 -21.95
CA ALA A 484 10.90 3.76 -22.43
C ALA A 484 10.15 2.45 -22.66
N ASP A 485 9.26 2.05 -21.75
CA ASP A 485 8.39 0.87 -21.87
C ASP A 485 7.20 1.17 -22.80
N THR A 486 7.49 1.31 -24.09
CA THR A 486 6.52 1.77 -25.10
C THR A 486 5.43 0.76 -25.39
N ASN A 487 5.75 -0.52 -25.26
CA ASN A 487 4.80 -1.59 -25.46
C ASN A 487 3.99 -1.84 -24.17
N VAL A 488 4.39 -1.26 -23.03
CA VAL A 488 3.77 -1.35 -21.70
C VAL A 488 3.87 -2.74 -21.09
N ASP A 489 4.90 -3.53 -21.39
CA ASP A 489 5.06 -4.92 -20.91
C ASP A 489 5.76 -5.04 -19.55
N GLY A 490 6.14 -3.91 -18.93
CA GLY A 490 6.78 -3.89 -17.61
C GLY A 490 8.24 -4.23 -17.63
N GLN A 491 8.79 -4.33 -18.82
CA GLN A 491 10.18 -4.55 -19.12
C GLN A 491 10.58 -3.52 -20.18
N ILE A 492 11.88 -3.25 -20.29
CA ILE A 492 12.40 -2.46 -21.41
C ILE A 492 13.31 -3.37 -22.18
N ASP A 493 12.87 -3.79 -23.36
CA ASP A 493 13.71 -4.56 -24.26
C ASP A 493 14.75 -3.68 -24.98
N VAL A 494 15.64 -4.31 -25.74
CA VAL A 494 16.72 -3.59 -26.42
C VAL A 494 16.21 -2.60 -27.47
N GLN A 495 15.07 -2.90 -28.10
CA GLN A 495 14.47 -2.04 -29.12
C GLN A 495 13.79 -0.83 -28.46
N GLU A 496 13.04 -1.06 -27.39
CA GLU A 496 12.44 -0.02 -26.56
C GLU A 496 13.48 0.91 -25.96
N PHE A 497 14.60 0.35 -25.47
CA PHE A 497 15.70 1.15 -24.97
C PHE A 497 16.35 2.00 -26.08
N LYS A 498 16.53 1.45 -27.28
CA LYS A 498 17.03 2.22 -28.43
C LYS A 498 16.07 3.33 -28.82
N ASP A 499 14.77 3.05 -28.84
CA ASP A 499 13.74 4.00 -29.21
C ASP A 499 13.63 5.11 -28.17
N PHE A 500 13.75 4.79 -26.87
CA PHE A 500 13.87 5.77 -25.81
C PHE A 500 15.03 6.75 -26.07
N PHE A 501 16.21 6.21 -26.42
CA PHE A 501 17.37 7.04 -26.72
C PHE A 501 17.20 7.86 -28.00
N ALA A 502 16.65 7.28 -29.06
CA ALA A 502 16.44 7.95 -30.34
C ALA A 502 15.41 9.09 -30.23
N ASN A 503 14.30 8.82 -29.55
CA ASN A 503 13.14 9.71 -29.51
C ASN A 503 13.21 10.74 -28.39
N HIS A 504 13.92 10.46 -27.30
CA HIS A 504 13.91 11.32 -26.12
C HIS A 504 15.31 11.82 -25.72
N VAL A 505 16.31 10.93 -25.61
CA VAL A 505 17.65 11.32 -25.11
C VAL A 505 18.48 12.08 -26.15
N ASN A 506 18.48 11.61 -27.40
CA ASN A 506 19.33 12.14 -28.47
C ASN A 506 18.64 13.20 -29.34
N LYS A 507 17.37 13.53 -29.03
CA LYS A 507 16.63 14.59 -29.71
C LYS A 507 17.41 15.90 -29.57
N LYS A 508 17.66 16.59 -30.69
CA LYS A 508 18.40 17.85 -30.73
C LYS A 508 17.55 19.02 -30.27
#